data_AF-A0A239H0N8-F1
#
_entry.id   AF-A0A239H0N8-F1
#
_cell.length_a   1.000
_cell.length_b   1.000
_cell.length_c   1.000
_cell.angle_alpha   90.00
_cell.angle_beta   90.00
_cell.angle_gamma   90.00
#
_symmetry.space_group_name_H-M   'P 1'
#
loop_
_entity.id
_entity.type
_entity.pdbx_description
1 polymer ?
#
loop_
_entity_poly.entity_id
_entity_poly.type
_entity_poly.pdbx_seq_one_letter_code
_entity_poly.pdbx_strand_id
1 'polypeptide(L)'
;MYSPVTHIDSHAAVDETSEQQRAREEAAAEFRDEVSALAAHIEATVERNTTPFWFPGWQGEIEAALLDSVFSARATYGTERNGVRRVITRWREHRATDLLDDLSFLAQFVDDPDNLADILGNRQRVAGNSTTKAEAAAKAAAALMEVGVDRSADLADASSRQFMDQADAFTSIAGIGAKTWRCMMFVVGIRDQDMSPLVAFVSGAIGEEVDECGTHELMHAAARELGSDLATVEHALWRVLRRPPPRKKKSA
;
A
#
# COMPACT_ATOMS: atom_id res chain seq x y z
N MET A 1 -29.62 13.84 -7.86
CA MET A 1 -29.71 14.69 -6.66
C MET A 1 -30.13 13.78 -5.52
N TYR A 2 -29.17 13.44 -4.66
CA TYR A 2 -29.20 12.72 -3.36
C TYR A 2 -28.01 11.75 -3.27
N SER A 3 -27.03 12.18 -2.48
CA SER A 3 -25.93 11.38 -1.93
C SER A 3 -26.44 10.67 -0.67
N PRO A 4 -25.90 9.50 -0.32
CA PRO A 4 -25.74 9.15 1.07
C PRO A 4 -24.26 8.95 1.41
N VAL A 5 -23.79 9.85 2.25
CA VAL A 5 -22.66 9.65 3.16
C VAL A 5 -23.01 8.46 4.05
N THR A 6 -22.22 7.40 4.03
CA THR A 6 -22.22 6.37 5.07
C THR A 6 -20.99 6.58 5.93
N HIS A 7 -21.26 7.05 7.15
CA HIS A 7 -20.34 7.03 8.28
C HIS A 7 -19.74 5.62 8.41
N ILE A 8 -18.42 5.55 8.36
CA ILE A 8 -17.66 4.40 8.85
C ILE A 8 -17.58 4.58 10.36
N ASP A 9 -18.38 3.81 11.09
CA ASP A 9 -18.22 3.67 12.53
C ASP A 9 -16.96 2.85 12.82
N SER A 10 -15.94 3.58 13.25
CA SER A 10 -14.91 3.26 14.25
C SER A 10 -14.99 1.85 14.85
N HIS A 11 -14.03 1.00 14.49
CA HIS A 11 -13.66 -0.14 15.30
C HIS A 11 -12.24 0.06 15.86
N ALA A 12 -12.19 0.16 17.19
CA ALA A 12 -11.02 0.14 18.07
C ALA A 12 -10.09 1.36 18.04
N ALA A 13 -10.64 2.56 18.26
CA ALA A 13 -9.89 3.56 19.02
C ALA A 13 -9.78 3.05 20.46
N VAL A 14 -8.56 2.75 20.91
CA VAL A 14 -8.24 2.75 22.35
C VAL A 14 -8.76 4.09 22.88
N ASP A 15 -9.63 4.06 23.89
CA ASP A 15 -10.23 5.27 24.47
C ASP A 15 -9.11 6.06 25.17
N GLU A 16 -8.40 6.85 24.39
CA GLU A 16 -7.36 7.76 24.86
C GLU A 16 -8.02 8.74 25.81
N THR A 17 -7.50 8.83 27.04
CA THR A 17 -8.12 9.70 28.03
C THR A 17 -8.10 11.15 27.52
N SER A 18 -9.09 11.95 27.91
CA SER A 18 -9.14 13.36 27.53
C SER A 18 -7.87 14.14 27.91
N GLU A 19 -7.10 13.64 28.89
CA GLU A 19 -5.75 14.14 29.21
C GLU A 19 -4.69 13.80 28.16
N GLN A 20 -4.68 12.57 27.62
CA GLN A 20 -3.76 12.17 26.55
C GLN A 20 -4.03 12.94 25.25
N GLN A 21 -5.32 13.14 24.95
CA GLN A 21 -5.73 13.90 23.77
C GLN A 21 -5.33 15.37 23.89
N ARG A 22 -5.48 15.96 25.08
CA ARG A 22 -5.08 17.34 25.38
C ARG A 22 -3.56 17.53 25.42
N ALA A 23 -2.81 16.58 25.96
CA ALA A 23 -1.34 16.59 25.93
C ALA A 23 -0.80 16.48 24.49
N ARG A 24 -1.44 15.67 23.64
CA ARG A 24 -1.12 15.62 22.20
C ARG A 24 -1.46 16.92 21.48
N GLU A 25 -2.56 17.59 21.83
CA GLU A 25 -2.92 18.89 21.27
C GLU A 25 -1.95 20.00 21.71
N GLU A 26 -1.49 19.98 22.95
CA GLU A 26 -0.48 20.91 23.47
C GLU A 26 0.89 20.66 22.84
N ALA A 27 1.33 19.41 22.70
CA ALA A 27 2.56 19.07 21.99
C ALA A 27 2.48 19.43 20.49
N ALA A 28 1.33 19.20 19.84
CA ALA A 28 1.10 19.64 18.46
C ALA A 28 1.08 21.17 18.32
N ALA A 29 0.75 21.90 19.38
CA ALA A 29 0.84 23.36 19.40
C ALA A 29 2.28 23.85 19.58
N GLU A 30 3.13 23.09 20.29
CA GLU A 30 4.56 23.35 20.44
C GLU A 30 5.30 23.16 19.10
N PHE A 31 4.97 22.10 18.35
CA PHE A 31 5.57 21.80 17.04
C PHE A 31 4.79 22.36 15.84
N ARG A 32 3.96 23.39 16.05
CA ARG A 32 3.02 23.85 15.01
C ARG A 32 3.73 24.33 13.74
N ASP A 33 4.86 25.02 13.92
CA ASP A 33 5.62 25.59 12.80
C ASP A 33 6.31 24.47 12.01
N GLU A 34 6.86 23.47 12.70
CA GLU A 34 7.47 22.27 12.12
C GLU A 34 6.43 21.42 11.37
N VAL A 35 5.24 21.23 11.96
CA VAL A 35 4.13 20.50 11.33
C VAL A 35 3.65 21.24 10.08
N SER A 36 3.50 22.56 10.14
CA SER A 36 3.10 23.38 8.99
C SER A 36 4.16 23.34 7.88
N ALA A 37 5.45 23.43 8.25
CA ALA A 37 6.56 23.35 7.32
C ALA A 37 6.62 21.97 6.63
N LEU A 38 6.47 20.89 7.40
CA LEU A 38 6.43 19.53 6.88
C LEU A 38 5.22 19.30 5.98
N ALA A 39 4.02 19.74 6.36
CA ALA A 39 2.81 19.62 5.55
C ALA A 39 3.00 20.33 4.19
N ALA A 40 3.50 21.56 4.20
CA ALA A 40 3.81 22.30 2.98
C ALA A 40 4.88 21.58 2.11
N HIS A 41 5.90 20.99 2.75
CA HIS A 41 6.93 20.24 2.04
C HIS A 41 6.40 18.96 1.38
N ILE A 42 5.48 18.26 2.05
CA ILE A 42 4.78 17.09 1.50
C ILE A 42 3.94 17.48 0.29
N GLU A 43 3.15 18.54 0.36
CA GLU A 43 2.33 19.00 -0.78
C GLU A 43 3.18 19.43 -1.97
N ALA A 44 4.32 20.08 -1.72
CA ALA A 44 5.27 20.46 -2.76
C ALA A 44 5.98 19.24 -3.39
N THR A 45 6.14 18.15 -2.63
CA THR A 45 6.83 16.94 -3.08
C THR A 45 5.88 15.97 -3.81
N VAL A 46 4.64 15.86 -3.36
CA VAL A 46 3.66 14.90 -3.88
C VAL A 46 2.34 15.59 -4.23
N GLU A 47 2.12 15.80 -5.53
CA GLU A 47 0.89 16.40 -6.04
C GLU A 47 -0.35 15.58 -5.65
N ARG A 48 -1.28 16.21 -4.91
CA ARG A 48 -2.54 15.60 -4.44
C ARG A 48 -3.40 14.99 -5.54
N ASN A 49 -3.41 15.62 -6.71
CA ASN A 49 -4.23 15.19 -7.83
C ASN A 49 -3.62 14.01 -8.61
N THR A 50 -2.42 13.55 -8.23
CA THR A 50 -1.81 12.44 -8.93
C THR A 50 -2.37 11.12 -8.44
N THR A 51 -3.28 10.54 -9.22
CA THR A 51 -3.72 9.15 -8.99
C THR A 51 -2.62 8.17 -9.39
N PRO A 52 -2.34 7.12 -8.59
CA PRO A 52 -3.04 6.69 -7.37
C PRO A 52 -2.30 7.05 -6.08
N PHE A 53 -1.57 8.16 -6.04
CA PHE A 53 -0.53 8.38 -5.02
C PHE A 53 -1.09 8.68 -3.62
N TRP A 54 -2.30 9.22 -3.54
CA TRP A 54 -2.99 9.52 -2.30
C TRP A 54 -4.03 8.44 -1.98
N PHE A 55 -3.56 7.29 -1.49
CA PHE A 55 -4.39 6.18 -1.03
C PHE A 55 -3.62 5.36 0.03
N PRO A 56 -4.28 4.83 1.08
CA PRO A 56 -3.58 4.24 2.24
C PRO A 56 -2.88 2.90 1.99
N GLY A 57 -3.14 2.25 0.85
CA GLY A 57 -2.81 0.84 0.68
C GLY A 57 -4.03 -0.06 0.94
N TRP A 58 -3.79 -1.35 0.84
CA TRP A 58 -4.72 -2.44 1.10
C TRP A 58 -4.36 -3.09 2.45
N GLN A 59 -4.23 -2.27 3.49
CA GLN A 59 -3.90 -2.76 4.84
C GLN A 59 -5.04 -3.63 5.35
N GLY A 60 -4.72 -4.80 5.87
CA GLY A 60 -5.74 -5.76 6.29
C GLY A 60 -6.53 -6.38 5.13
N GLU A 61 -6.06 -6.26 3.89
CA GLU A 61 -6.75 -6.78 2.70
C GLU A 61 -5.79 -7.48 1.73
N ILE A 62 -5.31 -8.66 2.13
CA ILE A 62 -4.29 -9.39 1.36
C ILE A 62 -4.72 -9.72 -0.08
N GLU A 63 -6.01 -9.95 -0.33
CA GLU A 63 -6.52 -10.25 -1.66
C GLU A 63 -6.44 -9.04 -2.59
N ALA A 64 -6.81 -7.86 -2.07
CA ALA A 64 -6.70 -6.61 -2.82
C ALA A 64 -5.24 -6.26 -3.07
N ALA A 65 -4.35 -6.47 -2.09
CA ALA A 65 -2.91 -6.29 -2.25
C ALA A 65 -2.30 -7.20 -3.33
N LEU A 66 -2.72 -8.47 -3.34
CA LEU A 66 -2.29 -9.46 -4.32
C LEU A 66 -2.73 -9.05 -5.73
N LEU A 67 -4.03 -8.78 -5.91
CA LEU A 67 -4.57 -8.32 -7.20
C LEU A 67 -3.92 -7.01 -7.64
N ASP A 68 -3.74 -6.05 -6.73
CA ASP A 68 -3.11 -4.77 -7.05
C ASP A 68 -1.70 -4.96 -7.61
N SER A 69 -0.87 -5.73 -6.92
CA SER A 69 0.52 -5.96 -7.30
C SER A 69 0.63 -6.66 -8.66
N VAL A 70 -0.17 -7.70 -8.91
CA VAL A 70 -0.14 -8.48 -10.15
C VAL A 70 -0.67 -7.66 -11.32
N PHE A 71 -1.78 -6.92 -11.13
CA PHE A 71 -2.39 -6.13 -12.20
C PHE A 71 -1.68 -4.80 -12.47
N SER A 72 -1.02 -4.20 -11.49
CA SER A 72 -0.16 -3.03 -11.68
C SER A 72 1.19 -3.35 -12.33
N ALA A 73 1.63 -4.61 -12.31
CA ALA A 73 2.87 -5.02 -12.96
C ALA A 73 2.85 -4.68 -14.47
N ARG A 74 3.73 -3.76 -14.87
CA ARG A 74 3.88 -3.24 -16.25
C ARG A 74 2.59 -2.70 -16.88
N ALA A 75 1.63 -2.26 -16.06
CA ALA A 75 0.40 -1.63 -16.54
C ALA A 75 0.34 -0.16 -16.09
N THR A 76 -0.41 0.65 -16.81
CA THR A 76 -0.86 1.94 -16.28
C THR A 76 -1.89 1.63 -15.20
N TYR A 77 -1.64 2.11 -13.98
CA TYR A 77 -2.47 1.84 -12.79
C TYR A 77 -3.95 2.21 -13.02
N GLY A 78 -4.21 3.15 -13.93
CA GLY A 78 -5.55 3.60 -14.28
C GLY A 78 -6.06 4.66 -13.31
N THR A 79 -7.30 5.08 -13.51
CA THR A 79 -8.10 5.91 -12.62
C THR A 79 -8.97 5.04 -11.72
N GLU A 80 -9.73 5.62 -10.82
CA GLU A 80 -10.70 4.90 -9.96
C GLU A 80 -11.68 4.01 -10.75
N ARG A 81 -11.95 4.35 -12.02
CA ARG A 81 -12.94 3.65 -12.85
C ARG A 81 -12.33 2.68 -13.87
N ASN A 82 -11.01 2.60 -13.96
CA ASN A 82 -10.33 1.72 -14.92
C ASN A 82 -9.03 1.14 -14.34
N GLY A 83 -8.31 0.34 -15.13
CA GLY A 83 -7.07 -0.30 -14.68
C GLY A 83 -7.30 -1.23 -13.47
N VAL A 84 -6.39 -1.14 -12.50
CA VAL A 84 -6.33 -2.07 -11.35
C VAL A 84 -7.46 -1.85 -10.34
N ARG A 85 -7.93 -0.59 -10.19
CA ARG A 85 -9.03 -0.28 -9.26
C ARG A 85 -10.32 -0.97 -9.67
N ARG A 86 -10.61 -1.01 -10.98
CA ARG A 86 -11.76 -1.74 -11.51
C ARG A 86 -11.69 -3.24 -11.23
N VAL A 87 -10.49 -3.83 -11.29
CA VAL A 87 -10.27 -5.25 -10.95
C VAL A 87 -10.67 -5.52 -9.50
N ILE A 88 -10.22 -4.67 -8.58
CA ILE A 88 -10.49 -4.80 -7.15
C ILE A 88 -11.96 -4.49 -6.83
N THR A 89 -12.57 -3.47 -7.45
CA THR A 89 -14.01 -3.18 -7.29
C THR A 89 -14.87 -4.38 -7.69
N ARG A 90 -14.58 -5.01 -8.84
CA ARG A 90 -15.31 -6.20 -9.27
C ARG A 90 -15.09 -7.39 -8.36
N TRP A 91 -13.88 -7.54 -7.84
CA TRP A 91 -13.59 -8.57 -6.86
C TRP A 91 -14.41 -8.38 -5.59
N ARG A 92 -14.50 -7.15 -5.06
CA ARG A 92 -15.38 -6.81 -3.93
C ARG A 92 -16.85 -7.10 -4.23
N GLU A 93 -17.33 -6.70 -5.41
CA GLU A 93 -18.71 -6.97 -5.85
C GLU A 93 -19.00 -8.48 -5.87
N HIS A 94 -18.05 -9.28 -6.37
CA HIS A 94 -18.17 -10.75 -6.37
C HIS A 94 -18.13 -11.35 -4.97
N ARG A 95 -17.21 -10.87 -4.13
CA ARG A 95 -17.06 -11.31 -2.74
C ARG A 95 -18.25 -10.93 -1.87
N ALA A 96 -19.00 -9.90 -2.25
CA ALA A 96 -20.13 -9.36 -1.49
C ALA A 96 -19.78 -9.04 -0.03
N THR A 97 -18.52 -8.65 0.21
CA THR A 97 -17.98 -8.26 1.51
C THR A 97 -16.91 -7.20 1.34
N ASP A 98 -16.76 -6.34 2.35
CA ASP A 98 -15.67 -5.36 2.42
C ASP A 98 -14.40 -5.95 3.03
N LEU A 99 -14.47 -7.11 3.69
CA LEU A 99 -13.30 -7.80 4.26
C LEU A 99 -12.66 -8.72 3.22
N LEU A 100 -11.56 -8.24 2.62
CA LEU A 100 -10.79 -8.93 1.59
C LEU A 100 -9.48 -9.53 2.15
N ASP A 101 -9.58 -10.22 3.28
CA ASP A 101 -8.42 -10.75 4.02
C ASP A 101 -8.38 -12.29 4.10
N ASP A 102 -8.70 -12.97 3.00
CA ASP A 102 -8.67 -14.44 2.95
C ASP A 102 -8.26 -14.94 1.54
N LEU A 103 -7.02 -15.43 1.42
CA LEU A 103 -6.47 -15.90 0.15
C LEU A 103 -7.15 -17.16 -0.41
N SER A 104 -7.87 -17.93 0.42
CA SER A 104 -8.54 -19.16 -0.03
C SER A 104 -9.54 -18.90 -1.17
N PHE A 105 -10.17 -17.73 -1.18
CA PHE A 105 -11.12 -17.34 -2.22
C PHE A 105 -10.47 -17.02 -3.57
N LEU A 106 -9.21 -16.59 -3.60
CA LEU A 106 -8.46 -16.47 -4.85
C LEU A 106 -7.88 -17.83 -5.26
N ALA A 107 -7.39 -18.61 -4.30
CA ALA A 107 -6.80 -19.92 -4.54
C ALA A 107 -7.78 -20.95 -5.13
N GLN A 108 -9.08 -20.85 -4.83
CA GLN A 108 -10.09 -21.76 -5.40
C GLN A 108 -10.18 -21.72 -6.93
N PHE A 109 -9.63 -20.68 -7.58
CA PHE A 109 -9.66 -20.50 -9.04
C PHE A 109 -8.41 -21.05 -9.74
N VAL A 110 -7.52 -21.78 -9.05
CA VAL A 110 -6.32 -22.37 -9.69
C VAL A 110 -6.69 -23.28 -10.88
N ASP A 111 -7.76 -24.06 -10.74
CA ASP A 111 -8.23 -24.99 -11.77
C ASP A 111 -9.24 -24.38 -12.76
N ASP A 112 -9.73 -23.16 -12.48
CA ASP A 112 -10.66 -22.41 -13.34
C ASP A 112 -10.26 -20.92 -13.44
N PRO A 113 -9.07 -20.63 -14.00
CA PRO A 113 -8.55 -19.27 -14.05
C PRO A 113 -9.31 -18.36 -15.03
N ASP A 114 -10.01 -18.94 -16.01
CA ASP A 114 -10.82 -18.18 -16.97
C ASP A 114 -12.06 -17.57 -16.31
N ASN A 115 -12.69 -18.28 -15.38
CA ASN A 115 -13.78 -17.74 -14.59
C ASN A 115 -13.31 -16.59 -13.68
N LEU A 116 -12.14 -16.70 -13.05
CA LEU A 116 -11.56 -15.56 -12.33
C LEU A 116 -11.30 -14.38 -13.26
N ALA A 117 -10.77 -14.61 -14.46
CA ALA A 117 -10.56 -13.56 -15.44
C ALA A 117 -11.87 -12.88 -15.88
N ASP A 118 -12.98 -13.62 -15.92
CA ASP A 118 -14.33 -13.10 -16.19
C ASP A 118 -14.89 -12.29 -15.03
N ILE A 119 -14.77 -12.77 -13.79
CA ILE A 119 -15.16 -12.04 -12.57
C ILE A 119 -14.43 -10.70 -12.50
N LEU A 120 -13.11 -10.73 -12.65
CA LEU A 120 -12.28 -9.51 -12.68
C LEU A 120 -12.54 -8.67 -13.95
N GLY A 121 -13.14 -9.27 -14.97
CA GLY A 121 -13.35 -8.74 -16.31
C GLY A 121 -12.06 -8.16 -16.89
N ASN A 122 -10.98 -8.92 -16.76
CA ASN A 122 -9.64 -8.58 -17.22
C ASN A 122 -8.85 -9.85 -17.62
N ARG A 123 -8.62 -10.00 -18.92
CA ARG A 123 -7.86 -11.12 -19.52
C ARG A 123 -6.43 -10.76 -19.90
N GLN A 124 -5.85 -9.73 -19.29
CA GLN A 124 -4.45 -9.37 -19.53
C GLN A 124 -3.53 -10.53 -19.20
N ARG A 125 -2.52 -10.75 -20.04
CA ARG A 125 -1.48 -11.76 -19.84
C ARG A 125 -0.29 -11.19 -19.09
N VAL A 126 0.40 -12.04 -18.36
CA VAL A 126 1.72 -11.70 -17.81
C VAL A 126 2.74 -11.61 -18.96
N ALA A 127 3.68 -10.68 -18.87
CA ALA A 127 4.56 -10.37 -19.99
C ALA A 127 5.44 -11.57 -20.37
N GLY A 128 5.43 -11.97 -21.65
CA GLY A 128 6.26 -13.07 -22.16
C GLY A 128 5.74 -14.48 -21.84
N ASN A 129 4.49 -14.62 -21.40
CA ASN A 129 3.90 -15.92 -21.03
C ASN A 129 2.47 -16.05 -21.61
N SER A 130 2.00 -17.28 -21.77
CA SER A 130 0.61 -17.60 -22.10
C SER A 130 -0.37 -17.38 -20.93
N THR A 131 0.12 -17.37 -19.69
CA THR A 131 -0.65 -17.27 -18.43
C THR A 131 -1.36 -15.91 -18.29
N THR A 132 -2.62 -15.91 -17.85
CA THR A 132 -3.33 -14.65 -17.53
C THR A 132 -2.87 -14.09 -16.19
N LYS A 133 -3.04 -12.78 -15.96
CA LYS A 133 -2.79 -12.17 -14.65
C LYS A 133 -3.73 -12.72 -13.56
N ALA A 134 -4.96 -13.08 -13.93
CA ALA A 134 -5.89 -13.76 -13.04
C ALA A 134 -5.35 -15.12 -12.62
N GLU A 135 -4.90 -15.94 -13.58
CA GLU A 135 -4.28 -17.24 -13.31
C GLU A 135 -3.03 -17.11 -12.43
N ALA A 136 -2.16 -16.14 -12.71
CA ALA A 136 -0.98 -15.88 -11.89
C ALA A 136 -1.35 -15.47 -10.45
N ALA A 137 -2.41 -14.66 -10.26
CA ALA A 137 -2.90 -14.29 -8.94
C ALA A 137 -3.48 -15.50 -8.17
N ALA A 138 -4.29 -16.34 -8.81
CA ALA A 138 -4.83 -17.55 -8.18
C ALA A 138 -3.71 -18.52 -7.75
N LYS A 139 -2.73 -18.76 -8.61
CA LYS A 139 -1.57 -19.61 -8.29
C LYS A 139 -0.69 -19.02 -7.18
N ALA A 140 -0.50 -17.69 -7.17
CA ALA A 140 0.24 -17.02 -6.12
C ALA A 140 -0.48 -17.09 -4.77
N ALA A 141 -1.81 -16.96 -4.75
CA ALA A 141 -2.61 -17.15 -3.55
C ALA A 141 -2.42 -18.57 -3.00
N ALA A 142 -2.56 -19.60 -3.84
CA ALA A 142 -2.35 -20.99 -3.43
C ALA A 142 -0.93 -21.26 -2.91
N ALA A 143 0.10 -20.76 -3.60
CA ALA A 143 1.50 -20.93 -3.17
C ALA A 143 1.81 -20.24 -1.83
N LEU A 144 1.19 -19.08 -1.56
CA LEU A 144 1.30 -18.41 -0.27
C LEU A 144 0.63 -19.20 0.86
N MET A 145 -0.56 -19.78 0.60
CA MET A 145 -1.24 -20.64 1.57
C MET A 145 -0.43 -21.90 1.90
N GLU A 146 0.28 -22.49 0.92
CA GLU A 146 1.16 -23.65 1.14
C GLU A 146 2.30 -23.36 2.14
N VAL A 147 2.72 -22.10 2.25
CA VAL A 147 3.73 -21.65 3.22
C VAL A 147 3.12 -20.95 4.45
N GLY A 148 1.81 -21.12 4.66
CA GLY A 148 1.10 -20.69 5.87
C GLY A 148 0.62 -19.24 5.87
N VAL A 149 0.42 -18.63 4.70
CA VAL A 149 -0.13 -17.28 4.56
C VAL A 149 -1.56 -17.37 4.04
N ASP A 150 -2.54 -17.19 4.92
CA ASP A 150 -3.95 -17.12 4.54
C ASP A 150 -4.47 -15.67 4.58
N ARG A 151 -3.96 -14.88 5.52
CA ARG A 151 -4.39 -13.51 5.82
C ARG A 151 -3.22 -12.53 5.79
N SER A 152 -3.51 -11.24 5.73
CA SER A 152 -2.50 -10.18 5.79
C SER A 152 -1.62 -10.26 7.05
N ALA A 153 -2.18 -10.70 8.18
CA ALA A 153 -1.47 -10.85 9.45
C ALA A 153 -0.43 -11.99 9.46
N ASP A 154 -0.50 -12.92 8.50
CA ASP A 154 0.44 -14.04 8.39
C ASP A 154 1.70 -13.68 7.57
N LEU A 155 1.68 -12.51 6.92
CA LEU A 155 2.82 -12.00 6.17
C LEU A 155 3.95 -11.64 7.14
N ALA A 156 5.13 -12.18 6.86
CA ALA A 156 6.26 -12.06 7.76
C ALA A 156 7.00 -10.72 7.57
N ASP A 157 7.69 -10.29 8.63
CA ASP A 157 8.56 -9.12 8.56
C ASP A 157 9.73 -9.33 7.59
N ALA A 158 10.12 -8.27 6.90
CA ALA A 158 11.10 -8.31 5.80
C ALA A 158 12.49 -8.87 6.16
N SER A 159 12.85 -8.88 7.45
CA SER A 159 14.13 -9.41 7.96
C SER A 159 14.09 -10.89 8.31
N SER A 160 12.91 -11.52 8.30
CA SER A 160 12.71 -12.90 8.73
C SER A 160 13.05 -13.91 7.62
N ARG A 161 13.40 -15.14 8.03
CA ARG A 161 13.52 -16.26 7.08
C ARG A 161 12.18 -16.59 6.42
N GLN A 162 11.08 -16.48 7.16
CA GLN A 162 9.73 -16.69 6.65
C GLN A 162 9.40 -15.73 5.49
N PHE A 163 9.85 -14.49 5.54
CA PHE A 163 9.66 -13.55 4.43
C PHE A 163 10.36 -13.99 3.15
N MET A 164 11.55 -14.59 3.26
CA MET A 164 12.24 -15.17 2.11
C MET A 164 11.49 -16.40 1.57
N ASP A 165 11.03 -17.28 2.45
CA ASP A 165 10.25 -18.47 2.06
C ASP A 165 8.93 -18.07 1.36
N GLN A 166 8.23 -17.05 1.88
CA GLN A 166 7.03 -16.46 1.27
C GLN A 166 7.32 -15.81 -0.09
N ALA A 167 8.44 -15.07 -0.20
CA ALA A 167 8.87 -14.47 -1.46
C ALA A 167 9.23 -15.53 -2.51
N ASP A 168 9.90 -16.60 -2.11
CA ASP A 168 10.29 -17.70 -3.01
C ASP A 168 9.05 -18.45 -3.50
N ALA A 169 8.10 -18.77 -2.62
CA ALA A 169 6.81 -19.35 -3.00
C ALA A 169 6.06 -18.48 -4.01
N PHE A 170 5.92 -17.18 -3.72
CA PHE A 170 5.24 -16.22 -4.59
C PHE A 170 5.93 -16.08 -5.96
N THR A 171 7.26 -16.00 -5.97
CA THR A 171 8.03 -15.75 -7.21
C THR A 171 8.32 -16.99 -8.03
N SER A 172 7.98 -18.18 -7.53
CA SER A 172 7.97 -19.42 -8.30
C SER A 172 6.92 -19.41 -9.43
N ILE A 173 5.89 -18.56 -9.32
CA ILE A 173 4.81 -18.46 -10.28
C ILE A 173 5.25 -17.72 -11.54
N ALA A 174 5.14 -18.38 -12.69
CA ALA A 174 5.59 -17.83 -13.95
C ALA A 174 4.88 -16.52 -14.30
N GLY A 175 5.66 -15.45 -14.50
CA GLY A 175 5.17 -14.14 -14.93
C GLY A 175 5.02 -13.09 -13.82
N ILE A 176 5.17 -13.48 -12.56
CA ILE A 176 5.36 -12.57 -11.43
C ILE A 176 6.74 -12.81 -10.82
N GLY A 177 7.31 -11.79 -10.18
CA GLY A 177 8.67 -11.88 -9.66
C GLY A 177 8.92 -10.91 -8.52
N ALA A 178 10.17 -10.80 -8.08
CA ALA A 178 10.55 -10.07 -6.87
C ALA A 178 10.11 -8.59 -6.85
N LYS A 179 9.91 -7.96 -8.01
CA LYS A 179 9.35 -6.60 -8.08
C LYS A 179 7.84 -6.57 -7.75
N THR A 180 7.09 -7.55 -8.24
CA THR A 180 5.67 -7.72 -7.92
C THR A 180 5.48 -8.05 -6.44
N TRP A 181 6.30 -8.95 -5.90
CA TRP A 181 6.31 -9.26 -4.46
C TRP A 181 6.51 -8.00 -3.60
N ARG A 182 7.56 -7.22 -3.87
CA ARG A 182 7.80 -5.94 -3.16
C ARG A 182 6.66 -4.94 -3.32
N CYS A 183 5.97 -4.95 -4.46
CA CYS A 183 4.78 -4.13 -4.67
C CYS A 183 3.63 -4.59 -3.76
N MET A 184 3.40 -5.90 -3.64
CA MET A 184 2.39 -6.47 -2.73
C MET A 184 2.66 -6.08 -1.28
N MET A 185 3.88 -6.30 -0.80
CA MET A 185 4.30 -5.94 0.57
C MET A 185 4.08 -4.45 0.83
N PHE A 186 4.48 -3.62 -0.13
CA PHE A 186 4.27 -2.18 -0.03
C PHE A 186 2.80 -1.79 0.04
N VAL A 187 1.94 -2.34 -0.81
CA VAL A 187 0.52 -1.94 -0.77
C VAL A 187 -0.22 -2.53 0.42
N VAL A 188 0.18 -3.68 0.98
CA VAL A 188 -0.43 -4.22 2.20
C VAL A 188 0.01 -3.50 3.49
N GLY A 189 1.04 -2.65 3.40
CA GLY A 189 1.53 -1.87 4.54
C GLY A 189 2.88 -2.33 5.10
N ILE A 190 3.39 -3.50 4.69
CA ILE A 190 4.68 -4.01 5.15
C ILE A 190 5.80 -3.20 4.49
N ARG A 191 6.61 -2.54 5.32
CA ARG A 191 7.74 -1.72 4.89
C ARG A 191 9.03 -2.52 5.07
N ASP A 192 9.67 -2.84 3.96
CA ASP A 192 10.97 -3.55 3.91
C ASP A 192 12.17 -2.58 3.95
N GLN A 193 11.97 -1.33 4.38
CA GLN A 193 12.91 -0.24 4.10
C GLN A 193 13.39 0.44 5.36
N ASP A 194 14.70 0.70 5.36
CA ASP A 194 15.35 1.69 6.19
C ASP A 194 14.52 2.98 6.21
N MET A 195 14.16 3.46 7.41
CA MET A 195 13.40 4.69 7.61
C MET A 195 14.25 5.94 7.36
N SER A 196 15.58 5.81 7.25
CA SER A 196 16.51 6.93 7.04
C SER A 196 16.12 7.89 5.91
N PRO A 197 15.60 7.47 4.74
CA PRO A 197 15.13 8.39 3.72
C PRO A 197 13.92 9.23 4.16
N LEU A 198 13.02 8.66 4.97
CA LEU A 198 11.88 9.39 5.53
C LEU A 198 12.34 10.34 6.65
N VAL A 199 13.23 9.87 7.53
CA VAL A 199 13.86 10.70 8.57
C VAL A 199 14.57 11.89 7.92
N ALA A 200 15.42 11.66 6.92
CA ALA A 200 16.12 12.72 6.19
C ALA A 200 15.16 13.67 5.46
N PHE A 201 14.03 13.17 4.97
CA PHE A 201 12.98 13.99 4.36
C PHE A 201 12.34 14.93 5.40
N VAL A 202 11.97 14.41 6.57
CA VAL A 202 11.40 15.21 7.66
C VAL A 202 12.41 16.21 8.21
N SER A 203 13.64 15.77 8.52
CA SER A 203 14.70 16.66 8.99
C SER A 203 14.96 17.81 8.00
N GLY A 204 15.01 17.49 6.70
CA GLY A 204 15.19 18.48 5.64
C GLY A 204 14.01 19.44 5.47
N ALA A 205 12.79 19.01 5.78
CA ALA A 205 11.60 19.84 5.70
C ALA A 205 11.53 20.89 6.82
N ILE A 206 11.91 20.49 8.05
CA ILE A 206 11.81 21.36 9.23
C ILE A 206 13.11 22.11 9.53
N GLY A 207 14.24 21.68 8.96
CA GLY A 207 15.55 22.32 9.13
C GLY A 207 16.31 21.88 10.40
N GLU A 208 15.88 20.80 11.05
CA GLU A 208 16.45 20.25 12.27
C GLU A 208 16.55 18.73 12.18
N GLU A 209 17.47 18.12 12.93
CA GLU A 209 17.58 16.66 12.95
C GLU A 209 16.55 16.03 13.87
N VAL A 210 15.82 15.04 13.36
CA VAL A 210 14.87 14.23 14.12
C VAL A 210 15.27 12.75 14.11
N ASP A 211 14.85 12.02 15.13
CA ASP A 211 14.95 10.56 15.14
C ASP A 211 13.70 9.91 14.53
N GLU A 212 13.64 8.57 14.52
CA GLU A 212 12.50 7.82 13.99
C GLU A 212 11.20 8.10 14.75
N CYS A 213 11.27 8.33 16.07
CA CYS A 213 10.10 8.61 16.90
C CYS A 213 9.54 9.99 16.56
N GLY A 214 10.39 11.02 16.55
CA GLY A 214 10.01 12.39 16.16
C GLY A 214 9.50 12.44 14.72
N THR A 215 10.12 11.68 13.81
CA THR A 215 9.64 11.53 12.43
C THR A 215 8.20 11.01 12.40
N HIS A 216 7.89 9.97 13.17
CA HIS A 216 6.56 9.38 13.19
C HIS A 216 5.51 10.33 13.79
N GLU A 217 5.83 11.04 14.87
CA GLU A 217 4.94 12.02 15.51
C GLU A 217 4.64 13.21 14.58
N LEU A 218 5.68 13.80 13.98
CA LEU A 218 5.53 14.91 13.04
C LEU A 218 4.75 14.49 11.79
N MET A 219 5.01 13.30 11.26
CA MET A 219 4.26 12.75 10.12
C MET A 219 2.78 12.55 10.45
N HIS A 220 2.46 12.06 11.65
CA HIS A 220 1.08 11.89 12.08
C HIS A 220 0.36 13.24 12.22
N ALA A 221 1.03 14.24 12.81
CA ALA A 221 0.50 15.60 12.91
C ALA A 221 0.33 16.27 11.54
N ALA A 222 1.32 16.15 10.65
CA ALA A 222 1.26 16.70 9.30
C ALA A 222 0.17 16.03 8.46
N ALA A 223 -0.02 14.72 8.57
CA ALA A 223 -1.12 14.03 7.90
C ALA A 223 -2.48 14.59 8.33
N ARG A 224 -2.68 14.83 9.63
CA ARG A 224 -3.89 15.49 10.15
C ARG A 224 -4.08 16.90 9.59
N GLU A 225 -3.02 17.70 9.55
CA GLU A 225 -3.06 19.05 8.96
C GLU A 225 -3.43 19.01 7.47
N LEU A 226 -2.92 18.01 6.76
CA LEU A 226 -3.23 17.74 5.35
C LEU A 226 -4.64 17.15 5.14
N GLY A 227 -5.41 16.91 6.20
CA GLY A 227 -6.73 16.29 6.13
C GLY A 227 -6.70 14.85 5.60
N SER A 228 -5.62 14.11 5.89
CA SER A 228 -5.36 12.76 5.41
C SER A 228 -4.99 11.84 6.59
N ASP A 229 -5.03 10.53 6.39
CA ASP A 229 -4.43 9.57 7.31
C ASP A 229 -2.92 9.39 7.03
N LEU A 230 -2.18 8.94 8.04
CA LEU A 230 -0.74 8.71 7.96
C LEU A 230 -0.37 7.72 6.86
N ALA A 231 -1.11 6.61 6.73
CA ALA A 231 -0.82 5.57 5.75
C ALA A 231 -0.91 6.08 4.31
N THR A 232 -1.87 6.94 4.02
CA THR A 232 -2.02 7.62 2.74
C THR A 232 -0.81 8.50 2.43
N VAL A 233 -0.38 9.32 3.39
CA VAL A 233 0.78 10.22 3.22
C VAL A 233 2.07 9.40 3.03
N GLU A 234 2.28 8.38 3.84
CA GLU A 234 3.43 7.49 3.73
C GLU A 234 3.47 6.76 2.39
N HIS A 235 2.35 6.22 1.92
CA HIS A 235 2.29 5.59 0.60
C HIS A 235 2.67 6.59 -0.51
N ALA A 236 2.16 7.83 -0.42
CA ALA A 236 2.45 8.89 -1.38
C ALA A 236 3.95 9.22 -1.40
N LEU A 237 4.55 9.44 -0.23
CA LEU A 237 5.97 9.79 -0.07
C LEU A 237 6.90 8.65 -0.50
N TRP A 238 6.65 7.42 -0.05
CA TRP A 238 7.52 6.29 -0.37
C TRP A 238 7.65 6.04 -1.88
N ARG A 239 6.64 6.37 -2.68
CA ARG A 239 6.76 6.29 -4.16
C ARG A 239 7.78 7.28 -4.74
N VAL A 240 7.95 8.44 -4.11
CA VAL A 240 8.95 9.44 -4.50
C VAL A 240 10.31 9.09 -3.91
N LEU A 241 10.37 8.73 -2.63
CA LEU A 241 11.61 8.40 -1.93
C LEU A 241 12.31 7.14 -2.50
N ARG A 242 11.54 6.18 -3.04
CA ARG A 242 12.08 4.97 -3.70
C ARG A 242 12.71 5.23 -5.08
N ARG A 243 12.52 6.41 -5.67
CA ARG A 243 13.16 6.73 -6.95
C ARG A 243 14.60 7.17 -6.67
N PRO A 244 15.62 6.47 -7.18
CA PRO A 244 16.97 6.97 -7.10
C PRO A 244 17.03 8.35 -7.76
N PRO A 245 17.76 9.32 -7.19
CA PRO A 245 17.88 10.66 -7.79
C PRO A 245 18.35 10.52 -9.24
N PRO A 246 17.86 11.37 -10.17
CA PRO A 246 18.27 11.29 -11.56
C PRO A 246 19.80 11.34 -11.64
N ARG A 247 20.40 10.33 -12.28
CA ARG A 247 21.86 10.29 -12.47
C ARG A 247 22.28 11.59 -13.13
N LYS A 248 23.06 12.43 -12.43
CA LYS A 248 23.71 13.60 -13.03
C LYS A 248 24.46 13.09 -14.27
N LYS A 249 24.06 13.55 -15.46
CA LYS A 249 24.83 13.30 -16.68
C LYS A 249 26.23 13.86 -16.39
N LYS A 250 27.24 13.00 -16.38
CA LYS A 250 28.63 13.47 -16.45
C LYS A 250 28.73 14.22 -17.77
N SER A 251 28.83 15.54 -17.70
CA SER A 251 29.32 16.35 -18.82
C SER A 251 30.68 15.78 -19.21
N ALA A 252 30.76 15.33 -20.46
CA ALA A 252 32.00 14.90 -21.09
C ALA A 252 32.88 16.12 -21.40
#